data_AF-A0A9D8TIA3-F1
#
_entry.id   AF-A0A9D8TIA3-F1
#
_cell.length_a   1.000
_cell.length_b   1.000
_cell.length_c   1.000
_cell.angle_alpha   90.00
_cell.angle_beta   90.00
_cell.angle_gamma   90.00
#
_symmetry.space_group_name_H-M   'P 1'
#
loop_
_entity.id
_entity.type
_entity.pdbx_description
1 polymer ?
#
loop_
_entity_poly.entity_id
_entity_poly.type
_entity_poly.pdbx_seq_one_letter_code
_entity_poly.pdbx_strand_id
1 'polypeptide(L)'
;PEDFHNDLLNDSKQLTEKQRYSLRPIIEREALAWAVGEVTAQEIDKLNILNASLLAMHRAVAQLKLRPEHLLIDGNRFRQPAQLQLHRLSEDGKSKATASQSGLPDNYPEIPATTIVKGDGKFLSIAAASVLAKTYRDDAMLALHEQYPQYQWNENKGYPTPVHRRAIAETGSSPYHRLSFRLLDEDDQLSLF
;
A
#
# COMPACT_ATOMS: atom_id res chain seq x y z
N PRO A 1 20.71 -1.90 9.80
CA PRO A 1 22.13 -2.15 10.17
C PRO A 1 22.19 -3.36 11.11
N GLU A 2 23.28 -4.13 11.11
CA GLU A 2 23.40 -5.35 11.94
C GLU A 2 23.28 -5.03 13.44
N ASP A 3 23.85 -3.90 13.88
CA ASP A 3 23.86 -3.49 15.30
C ASP A 3 22.75 -2.50 15.67
N PHE A 4 21.72 -2.33 14.81
CA PHE A 4 20.65 -1.37 15.11
C PHE A 4 19.75 -1.86 16.24
N HIS A 5 19.52 -0.99 17.23
CA HIS A 5 18.64 -1.27 18.36
C HIS A 5 17.71 -0.09 18.65
N ASN A 6 16.42 -0.37 18.84
CA ASN A 6 15.43 0.60 19.27
C ASN A 6 14.31 -0.09 20.06
N ASP A 7 14.22 0.15 21.37
CA ASP A 7 13.27 -0.53 22.26
C ASP A 7 11.82 -0.50 21.75
N LEU A 8 11.41 0.66 21.23
CA LEU A 8 10.05 0.89 20.77
C LEU A 8 9.71 0.11 19.49
N LEU A 9 10.64 0.04 18.54
CA LEU A 9 10.48 -0.75 17.32
C LEU A 9 10.66 -2.26 17.59
N ASN A 10 11.44 -2.62 18.61
CA ASN A 10 11.73 -4.02 18.96
C ASN A 10 10.55 -4.73 19.66
N ASP A 11 9.79 -4.03 20.52
CA ASP A 11 8.60 -4.56 21.21
C ASP A 11 7.30 -4.02 20.58
N SER A 12 7.26 -3.90 19.25
CA SER A 12 6.25 -3.15 18.49
C SER A 12 4.82 -3.72 18.49
N LYS A 13 4.39 -4.44 19.54
CA LYS A 13 2.99 -4.85 19.74
C LYS A 13 2.09 -3.62 19.62
N GLN A 14 1.42 -3.52 18.48
CA GLN A 14 0.60 -2.40 18.02
C GLN A 14 1.09 -1.01 18.46
N LEU A 15 2.04 -0.45 17.72
CA LEU A 15 2.44 0.95 17.86
C LEU A 15 1.25 1.90 17.68
N THR A 16 1.16 2.91 18.55
CA THR A 16 0.23 4.04 18.40
C THR A 16 0.65 4.96 17.24
N GLU A 17 -0.24 5.82 16.78
CA GLU A 17 0.07 6.81 15.74
C GLU A 17 1.25 7.70 16.12
N LYS A 18 1.22 8.27 17.33
CA LYS A 18 2.31 9.10 17.86
C LYS A 18 3.66 8.37 17.84
N GLN A 19 3.67 7.10 18.27
CA GLN A 19 4.89 6.28 18.25
C GLN A 19 5.40 6.05 16.83
N ARG A 20 4.53 5.75 15.87
CA ARG A 20 4.91 5.59 14.45
C ARG A 20 5.56 6.86 13.89
N TYR A 21 4.97 8.03 14.13
CA TYR A 21 5.55 9.29 13.68
C TYR A 21 6.88 9.62 14.36
N SER A 22 7.06 9.27 15.64
CA SER A 22 8.38 9.42 16.28
C SER A 22 9.44 8.47 15.73
N LEU A 23 9.04 7.29 15.24
CA LEU A 23 9.94 6.28 14.70
C LEU A 23 10.34 6.56 13.26
N ARG A 24 9.46 7.12 12.43
CA ARG A 24 9.74 7.42 11.02
C ARG A 24 11.08 8.14 10.79
N PRO A 25 11.38 9.30 11.41
CA PRO A 25 12.64 10.00 11.15
C PRO A 25 13.87 9.22 11.65
N ILE A 26 13.71 8.35 12.64
CA ILE A 26 14.77 7.46 13.10
C ILE A 26 15.02 6.39 12.02
N ILE A 27 13.96 5.74 11.54
CA ILE A 27 14.07 4.71 10.49
C ILE A 27 14.67 5.31 9.21
N GLU A 28 14.20 6.47 8.77
CA GLU A 28 14.69 7.11 7.53
C GLU A 28 16.17 7.48 7.60
N ARG A 29 16.68 7.79 8.80
CA ARG A 29 18.09 8.14 9.03
C ARG A 29 18.97 6.89 9.17
N GLU A 30 18.50 5.88 9.86
CA GLU A 30 19.31 4.72 10.29
C GLU A 30 19.22 3.53 9.33
N ALA A 31 18.18 3.47 8.49
CA ALA A 31 18.05 2.42 7.47
C ALA A 31 19.13 2.60 6.39
N LEU A 32 19.77 1.49 6.00
CA LEU A 32 20.78 1.50 4.94
C LEU A 32 20.20 2.00 3.61
N ALA A 33 18.96 1.60 3.31
CA ALA A 33 18.14 2.15 2.25
C ALA A 33 16.67 1.97 2.60
N TRP A 34 15.82 2.86 2.12
CA TRP A 34 14.38 2.78 2.21
C TRP A 34 13.74 3.47 1.01
N ALA A 35 12.50 3.08 0.70
CA ALA A 35 11.68 3.71 -0.32
C ALA A 35 10.20 3.39 -0.04
N VAL A 36 9.32 4.24 -0.55
CA VAL A 36 7.86 4.04 -0.48
C VAL A 36 7.34 3.83 -1.89
N GLY A 37 6.60 2.74 -2.08
CA GLY A 37 5.92 2.43 -3.33
C GLY A 37 4.43 2.69 -3.18
N GLU A 38 3.84 3.37 -4.15
CA GLU A 38 2.43 3.75 -4.14
C GLU A 38 1.70 3.24 -5.38
N VAL A 39 0.39 3.06 -5.25
CA VAL A 39 -0.53 2.72 -6.34
C VAL A 39 -1.79 3.56 -6.22
N THR A 40 -2.35 3.97 -7.36
CA THR A 40 -3.55 4.81 -7.39
C THR A 40 -4.82 3.99 -7.18
N ALA A 41 -5.93 4.66 -6.88
CA ALA A 41 -7.24 4.01 -6.81
C ALA A 41 -7.62 3.34 -8.14
N GLN A 42 -7.30 3.99 -9.27
CA GLN A 42 -7.53 3.47 -10.62
C GLN A 42 -6.70 2.21 -10.90
N GLU A 43 -5.45 2.16 -10.42
CA GLU A 43 -4.63 0.96 -10.53
C GLU A 43 -5.19 -0.18 -9.69
N ILE A 44 -5.67 0.11 -8.49
CA ILE A 44 -6.35 -0.87 -7.63
C ILE A 44 -7.60 -1.42 -8.31
N ASP A 45 -8.41 -0.57 -8.92
CA ASP A 45 -9.61 -0.99 -9.64
C ASP A 45 -9.30 -1.91 -10.82
N LYS A 46 -8.18 -1.68 -11.53
CA LYS A 46 -7.72 -2.52 -12.64
C LYS A 46 -7.05 -3.82 -12.21
N LEU A 47 -6.31 -3.80 -11.10
CA LEU A 47 -5.45 -4.92 -10.69
C LEU A 47 -6.09 -5.81 -9.64
N ASN A 48 -7.16 -5.35 -8.99
CA ASN A 48 -7.59 -5.75 -7.65
C ASN A 48 -6.56 -5.42 -6.56
N ILE A 49 -7.03 -5.40 -5.30
CA ILE A 49 -6.21 -4.97 -4.16
C ILE A 49 -4.98 -5.85 -3.92
N LEU A 50 -5.04 -7.15 -4.23
CA LEU A 50 -3.92 -8.06 -4.01
C LEU A 50 -2.78 -7.74 -4.99
N ASN A 51 -3.07 -7.70 -6.30
CA ASN A 51 -2.00 -7.43 -7.27
C ASN A 51 -1.53 -5.97 -7.20
N ALA A 52 -2.39 -5.01 -6.87
CA ALA A 52 -1.99 -3.63 -6.62
C ALA A 52 -1.05 -3.51 -5.41
N SER A 53 -1.30 -4.25 -4.33
CA SER A 53 -0.39 -4.28 -3.18
C SER A 53 0.98 -4.86 -3.54
N LEU A 54 1.01 -5.95 -4.32
CA LEU A 54 2.27 -6.52 -4.81
C LEU A 54 3.01 -5.55 -5.74
N LEU A 55 2.29 -4.83 -6.60
CA LEU A 55 2.88 -3.80 -7.46
C LEU A 55 3.51 -2.66 -6.64
N ALA A 56 2.83 -2.18 -5.59
CA ALA A 56 3.38 -1.18 -4.67
C ALA A 56 4.67 -1.68 -4.01
N MET A 57 4.72 -2.95 -3.57
CA MET A 57 5.94 -3.55 -3.01
C MET A 57 7.09 -3.55 -4.04
N HIS A 58 6.83 -3.95 -5.29
CA HIS A 58 7.85 -3.91 -6.33
C HIS A 58 8.32 -2.49 -6.65
N ARG A 59 7.41 -1.51 -6.67
CA ARG A 59 7.77 -0.09 -6.83
C ARG A 59 8.66 0.41 -5.69
N ALA A 60 8.41 -0.03 -4.46
CA ALA A 60 9.29 0.30 -3.33
C ALA A 60 10.69 -0.30 -3.55
N VAL A 61 10.78 -1.58 -3.92
CA VAL A 61 12.07 -2.25 -4.19
C VAL A 61 12.84 -1.60 -5.33
N ALA A 62 12.18 -1.22 -6.43
CA ALA A 62 12.81 -0.58 -7.57
C ALA A 62 13.44 0.79 -7.25
N GLN A 63 12.95 1.46 -6.21
CA GLN A 63 13.42 2.79 -5.78
C GLN A 63 14.53 2.72 -4.72
N LEU A 64 14.87 1.53 -4.20
CA LEU A 64 15.94 1.39 -3.21
C LEU A 64 17.29 1.74 -3.82
N LYS A 65 18.02 2.64 -3.15
CA LYS A 65 19.40 2.99 -3.53
C LYS A 65 20.40 1.85 -3.34
N LEU A 66 20.11 0.95 -2.40
CA LEU A 66 20.87 -0.27 -2.17
C LEU A 66 20.00 -1.47 -2.51
N ARG A 67 20.49 -2.32 -3.41
CA ARG A 67 19.76 -3.52 -3.83
C ARG A 67 19.88 -4.60 -2.73
N PRO A 68 18.76 -5.12 -2.21
CA PRO A 68 18.81 -6.24 -1.28
C PRO A 68 19.11 -7.54 -2.01
N GLU A 69 19.76 -8.48 -1.32
CA GLU A 69 19.99 -9.84 -1.83
C GLU A 69 18.79 -10.76 -1.59
N HIS A 70 17.96 -10.44 -0.58
CA HIS A 70 16.75 -11.21 -0.23
C HIS A 70 15.66 -10.29 0.33
N LEU A 71 14.41 -10.58 0.01
CA LEU A 71 13.24 -9.84 0.50
C LEU A 71 12.52 -10.62 1.60
N LEU A 72 12.22 -9.94 2.71
CA LEU A 72 11.30 -10.45 3.74
C LEU A 72 9.98 -9.69 3.60
N ILE A 73 8.90 -10.41 3.29
CA ILE A 73 7.59 -9.83 2.95
C ILE A 73 6.58 -10.20 4.03
N ASP A 74 5.90 -9.20 4.61
CA ASP A 74 4.79 -9.47 5.52
C ASP A 74 3.57 -10.00 4.77
N GLY A 75 3.13 -11.19 5.13
CA GLY A 75 1.97 -11.85 4.54
C GLY A 75 2.25 -13.28 4.10
N ASN A 76 1.41 -13.79 3.22
CA ASN A 76 1.46 -15.18 2.74
C ASN A 76 1.65 -15.30 1.22
N ARG A 77 1.76 -14.18 0.49
CA ARG A 77 1.85 -14.14 -0.96
C ARG A 77 2.83 -13.06 -1.39
N PHE A 78 3.76 -13.45 -2.27
CA PHE A 78 4.59 -12.55 -3.05
C PHE A 78 4.79 -13.21 -4.41
N ARG A 79 4.60 -12.47 -5.50
CA ARG A 79 4.70 -12.97 -6.87
C ARG A 79 5.67 -12.08 -7.61
N GLN A 80 6.43 -12.64 -8.55
CA GLN A 80 7.28 -11.82 -9.40
C GLN A 80 6.44 -10.89 -10.28
N PRO A 81 6.98 -9.75 -10.76
CA PRO A 81 6.23 -8.80 -11.57
C PRO A 81 5.55 -9.42 -12.79
N ALA A 82 6.23 -10.36 -13.45
CA ALA A 82 5.71 -11.08 -14.61
C ALA A 82 4.47 -11.96 -14.32
N GLN A 83 4.16 -12.19 -13.04
CA GLN A 83 3.05 -13.01 -12.58
C GLN A 83 1.88 -12.18 -12.04
N LEU A 84 1.97 -10.84 -12.06
CA LEU A 84 0.88 -9.96 -11.65
C LEU A 84 -0.24 -10.01 -12.69
N GLN A 85 -1.47 -10.26 -12.23
CA GLN A 85 -2.64 -10.40 -13.10
C GLN A 85 -3.43 -9.09 -13.15
N LEU A 86 -3.86 -8.70 -14.35
CA LEU A 86 -4.87 -7.65 -14.54
C LEU A 86 -6.26 -8.25 -14.33
N HIS A 87 -7.09 -7.59 -13.53
CA HIS A 87 -8.47 -7.99 -13.33
C HIS A 87 -9.35 -7.30 -14.38
N ARG A 88 -9.78 -8.09 -15.37
CA ARG A 88 -10.68 -7.76 -16.49
C ARG A 88 -10.07 -6.88 -17.59
N LEU A 89 -9.76 -7.52 -18.72
CA LEU A 89 -10.39 -7.28 -20.03
C LEU A 89 -10.02 -8.46 -20.96
N SER A 90 -10.80 -9.55 -20.92
CA SER A 90 -11.26 -10.28 -22.11
C SER A 90 -12.17 -11.44 -21.71
N GLU A 91 -13.31 -11.59 -22.41
CA GLU A 91 -14.17 -12.78 -22.34
C GLU A 91 -13.48 -14.03 -22.92
N ASP A 92 -12.33 -13.86 -23.57
CA ASP A 92 -11.64 -14.92 -24.33
C ASP A 92 -10.51 -15.63 -23.57
N GLY A 93 -10.29 -15.34 -22.28
CA GLY A 93 -9.40 -16.11 -21.41
C GLY A 93 -7.92 -16.19 -21.82
N LYS A 94 -7.49 -15.39 -22.82
CA LYS A 94 -6.14 -15.40 -23.39
C LYS A 94 -5.60 -13.98 -23.56
N SER A 95 -5.35 -13.29 -22.46
CA SER A 95 -4.40 -12.18 -22.49
C SER A 95 -3.52 -12.24 -21.25
N LYS A 96 -2.27 -12.66 -21.44
CA LYS A 96 -1.24 -12.52 -20.42
C LYS A 96 -0.95 -11.02 -20.31
N ALA A 97 -1.13 -10.45 -19.13
CA ALA A 97 -0.58 -9.14 -18.81
C ALA A 97 0.93 -9.22 -19.04
N THR A 98 1.43 -8.54 -20.07
CA THR A 98 2.88 -8.45 -20.30
C THR A 98 3.48 -7.54 -19.22
N ALA A 99 4.71 -7.84 -18.79
CA ALA A 99 5.47 -7.06 -17.80
C ALA A 99 5.51 -5.54 -18.11
N SER A 100 5.33 -5.18 -19.38
CA SER A 100 5.22 -3.82 -19.90
C SER A 100 4.05 -2.97 -19.36
N GLN A 101 3.08 -3.56 -18.64
CA GLN A 101 1.99 -2.80 -17.99
C GLN A 101 2.20 -2.53 -16.50
N SER A 102 3.31 -3.01 -15.92
CA SER A 102 3.60 -2.83 -14.48
C SER A 102 4.22 -1.45 -14.14
N GLY A 103 4.73 -0.71 -15.13
CA GLY A 103 5.46 0.54 -14.88
C GLY A 103 6.77 0.35 -14.11
N LEU A 104 7.26 -0.89 -14.02
CA LEU A 104 8.58 -1.22 -13.47
C LEU A 104 9.64 -1.12 -14.58
N PRO A 105 10.90 -0.80 -14.24
CA PRO A 105 11.96 -0.69 -15.23
C PRO A 105 12.26 -2.04 -15.89
N ASP A 106 12.71 -2.02 -17.15
CA ASP A 106 12.99 -3.24 -17.94
C ASP A 106 14.06 -4.15 -17.31
N ASN A 107 14.93 -3.58 -16.46
CA ASN A 107 15.96 -4.30 -15.72
C ASN A 107 15.55 -4.63 -14.27
N TYR A 108 14.24 -4.74 -13.99
CA TYR A 108 13.74 -5.05 -12.65
C TYR A 108 14.38 -6.35 -12.13
N PRO A 109 15.13 -6.29 -11.03
CA PRO A 109 15.90 -7.43 -10.57
C PRO A 109 14.99 -8.54 -10.04
N GLU A 110 15.25 -9.77 -10.46
CA GLU A 110 14.75 -10.93 -9.71
C GLU A 110 15.51 -11.00 -8.38
N ILE A 111 14.77 -10.85 -7.28
CA ILE A 111 15.30 -10.95 -5.92
C ILE A 111 14.51 -12.06 -5.22
N PRO A 112 15.17 -13.07 -4.64
CA PRO A 112 14.53 -14.08 -3.81
C PRO A 112 13.72 -13.44 -2.69
N ALA A 113 12.55 -14.01 -2.39
CA ALA A 113 11.65 -13.47 -1.38
C ALA A 113 11.08 -14.57 -0.49
N THR A 114 10.98 -14.28 0.81
CA THR A 114 10.31 -15.13 1.79
C THR A 114 9.11 -14.38 2.36
N THR A 115 7.93 -15.01 2.34
CA THR A 115 6.72 -14.48 2.96
C THR A 115 6.62 -14.94 4.41
N ILE A 116 6.29 -14.01 5.30
CA ILE A 116 6.22 -14.25 6.74
C ILE A 116 4.90 -13.66 7.24
N VAL A 117 4.02 -14.52 7.74
CA VAL A 117 2.77 -14.07 8.36
C VAL A 117 3.06 -13.38 9.69
N LYS A 118 2.55 -12.15 9.85
CA LYS A 118 2.82 -11.27 11.00
C LYS A 118 4.32 -11.04 11.15
N GLY A 119 4.96 -10.72 10.03
CA GLY A 119 6.40 -10.53 9.95
C GLY A 119 6.86 -9.28 10.68
N ASP A 120 6.01 -8.26 10.77
CA ASP A 120 6.22 -7.03 11.51
C ASP A 120 6.48 -7.27 13.02
N GLY A 121 5.82 -8.27 13.61
CA GLY A 121 6.07 -8.69 15.00
C GLY A 121 7.28 -9.61 15.19
N LYS A 122 8.05 -9.91 14.14
CA LYS A 122 9.15 -10.89 14.16
C LYS A 122 10.47 -10.32 13.62
N PHE A 123 10.40 -9.40 12.66
CA PHE A 123 11.55 -8.86 11.96
C PHE A 123 11.51 -7.33 11.96
N LEU A 124 12.58 -6.71 12.45
CA LEU A 124 12.70 -5.25 12.53
C LEU A 124 12.63 -4.56 11.16
N SER A 125 13.17 -5.19 10.12
CA SER A 125 13.07 -4.67 8.76
C SER A 125 11.62 -4.59 8.27
N ILE A 126 10.79 -5.58 8.61
CA ILE A 126 9.37 -5.57 8.29
C ILE A 126 8.65 -4.54 9.16
N ALA A 127 8.93 -4.50 10.47
CA ALA A 127 8.35 -3.50 11.37
C ALA A 127 8.63 -2.07 10.90
N ALA A 128 9.87 -1.79 10.52
CA ALA A 128 10.30 -0.49 9.98
C ALA A 128 9.56 -0.14 8.69
N ALA A 129 9.47 -1.08 7.73
CA ALA A 129 8.73 -0.89 6.49
C ALA A 129 7.24 -0.60 6.74
N SER A 130 6.62 -1.30 7.70
CA SER A 130 5.22 -1.06 8.10
C SER A 130 5.01 0.33 8.71
N VAL A 131 5.95 0.83 9.52
CA VAL A 131 5.91 2.20 10.05
C VAL A 131 5.98 3.23 8.93
N LEU A 132 6.92 3.08 7.99
CA LEU A 132 7.04 3.98 6.83
C LEU A 132 5.76 3.94 5.99
N ALA A 133 5.31 2.75 5.57
CA ALA A 133 4.11 2.61 4.75
C ALA A 133 2.87 3.24 5.41
N LYS A 134 2.68 3.04 6.71
CA LYS A 134 1.53 3.60 7.43
C LYS A 134 1.60 5.13 7.56
N THR A 135 2.76 5.67 7.92
CA THR A 135 2.91 7.12 8.13
C THR A 135 2.84 7.90 6.82
N TYR A 136 3.50 7.44 5.75
CA TYR A 136 3.38 8.06 4.43
C TYR A 136 1.95 8.00 3.87
N ARG A 137 1.25 6.86 4.04
CA ARG A 137 -0.16 6.76 3.65
C ARG A 137 -1.04 7.74 4.44
N ASP A 138 -0.81 7.88 5.74
CA ASP A 138 -1.61 8.78 6.57
C ASP A 138 -1.39 10.25 6.20
N ASP A 139 -0.15 10.65 5.88
CA ASP A 139 0.16 11.97 5.31
C ASP A 139 -0.58 12.20 3.98
N ALA A 140 -0.57 11.22 3.08
CA ALA A 140 -1.28 11.32 1.80
C ALA A 140 -2.79 11.51 2.01
N MET A 141 -3.41 10.81 2.98
CA MET A 141 -4.82 11.01 3.31
C MET A 141 -5.11 12.40 3.91
N LEU A 142 -4.17 12.97 4.67
CA LEU A 142 -4.28 14.32 5.20
C LEU A 142 -4.21 15.36 4.08
N ALA A 143 -3.25 15.23 3.17
CA ALA A 143 -3.13 16.11 2.00
C ALA A 143 -4.38 16.02 1.09
N LEU A 144 -4.93 14.82 0.93
CA LEU A 144 -6.18 14.63 0.20
C LEU A 144 -7.39 15.26 0.92
N HIS A 145 -7.41 15.26 2.25
CA HIS A 145 -8.47 15.92 3.02
C HIS A 145 -8.47 17.43 2.80
N GLU A 146 -7.32 18.08 2.64
CA GLU A 146 -7.25 19.51 2.32
C GLU A 146 -7.93 19.82 0.98
N GLN A 147 -7.86 18.90 0.02
CA GLN A 147 -8.50 19.02 -1.30
C GLN A 147 -9.97 18.59 -1.30
N TYR A 148 -10.33 17.60 -0.49
CA TYR A 148 -11.68 17.03 -0.41
C TYR A 148 -12.14 16.95 1.06
N PRO A 149 -12.37 18.10 1.72
CA PRO A 149 -12.69 18.14 3.15
C PRO A 149 -13.98 17.41 3.50
N GLN A 150 -14.94 17.35 2.58
CA GLN A 150 -16.24 16.71 2.77
C GLN A 150 -16.15 15.24 3.16
N TYR A 151 -15.11 14.51 2.72
CA TYR A 151 -14.96 13.08 3.01
C TYR A 151 -14.30 12.79 4.37
N GLN A 152 -13.85 13.81 5.11
CA GLN A 152 -13.25 13.69 6.45
C GLN A 152 -12.09 12.68 6.55
N TRP A 153 -11.27 12.60 5.49
CA TRP A 153 -10.16 11.67 5.40
C TRP A 153 -9.04 11.91 6.41
N ASN A 154 -8.97 13.10 7.03
CA ASN A 154 -8.11 13.36 8.17
C ASN A 154 -8.39 12.43 9.36
N GLU A 155 -9.63 12.00 9.56
CA GLU A 155 -10.02 11.10 10.64
C GLU A 155 -10.14 9.66 10.17
N ASN A 156 -10.96 9.42 9.14
CA ASN A 156 -11.28 8.06 8.73
C ASN A 156 -10.22 7.44 7.81
N LYS A 157 -9.23 8.20 7.33
CA LYS A 157 -8.15 7.74 6.45
C LYS A 157 -8.63 6.92 5.23
N GLY A 158 -9.83 7.19 4.72
CA GLY A 158 -10.46 6.50 3.60
C GLY A 158 -11.16 5.18 3.96
N TYR A 159 -11.23 4.79 5.23
CA TYR A 159 -12.01 3.64 5.67
C TYR A 159 -13.52 3.92 5.53
N PRO A 160 -14.35 2.89 5.28
CA PRO A 160 -15.77 3.07 5.00
C PRO A 160 -16.59 3.28 6.29
N THR A 161 -16.26 4.33 7.05
CA THR A 161 -17.02 4.73 8.24
C THR A 161 -18.39 5.28 7.84
N PRO A 162 -19.38 5.28 8.74
CA PRO A 162 -20.70 5.86 8.45
C PRO A 162 -20.63 7.31 7.95
N VAL A 163 -19.71 8.10 8.51
CA VAL A 163 -19.46 9.48 8.11
C VAL A 163 -18.93 9.56 6.67
N HIS A 164 -17.95 8.71 6.32
CA HIS A 164 -17.39 8.68 4.99
C HIS A 164 -18.42 8.24 3.94
N ARG A 165 -19.20 7.19 4.23
CA ARG A 165 -20.27 6.71 3.34
C ARG A 165 -21.34 7.77 3.12
N ARG A 166 -21.74 8.49 4.17
CA ARG A 166 -22.70 9.59 4.05
C ARG A 166 -22.17 10.70 3.16
N ALA A 167 -20.90 11.10 3.32
CA ALA A 167 -20.29 12.11 2.46
C ALA A 167 -20.27 11.67 0.98
N ILE A 168 -20.02 10.39 0.70
CA ILE A 168 -20.10 9.83 -0.66
C ILE A 168 -21.53 9.89 -1.20
N ALA A 169 -22.53 9.54 -0.39
CA ALA A 169 -23.94 9.60 -0.81
C ALA A 169 -24.41 11.03 -1.10
N GLU A 170 -23.94 12.01 -0.32
CA GLU A 170 -24.34 13.43 -0.46
C GLU A 170 -23.60 14.15 -1.59
N THR A 171 -22.31 13.85 -1.80
CA THR A 171 -21.43 14.63 -2.69
C THR A 171 -20.91 13.86 -3.90
N GLY A 172 -21.23 12.57 -4.00
CA GLY A 172 -20.69 11.66 -5.00
C GLY A 172 -19.29 11.15 -4.66
N SER A 173 -18.81 10.22 -5.47
CA SER A 173 -17.43 9.71 -5.37
C SER A 173 -16.40 10.70 -5.93
N SER A 174 -15.14 10.49 -5.60
CA SER A 174 -13.99 11.27 -6.10
C SER A 174 -13.01 10.37 -6.85
N PRO A 175 -12.04 10.94 -7.61
CA PRO A 175 -11.01 10.16 -8.30
C PRO A 175 -10.13 9.30 -7.40
N TYR A 176 -10.16 9.50 -6.08
CA TYR A 176 -9.38 8.72 -5.11
C TYR A 176 -10.18 7.60 -4.45
N HIS A 177 -11.48 7.52 -4.72
CA HIS A 177 -12.28 6.36 -4.35
C HIS A 177 -11.97 5.18 -5.26
N ARG A 178 -11.96 3.97 -4.69
CA ARG A 178 -11.79 2.72 -5.44
C ARG A 178 -13.17 2.27 -5.90
N LEU A 179 -13.49 2.48 -7.16
CA LEU A 179 -14.83 2.22 -7.69
C LEU A 179 -15.16 0.73 -7.80
N SER A 180 -14.14 -0.13 -7.76
CA SER A 180 -14.31 -1.58 -7.65
C SER A 180 -14.71 -2.06 -6.25
N PHE A 181 -14.61 -1.19 -5.23
CA PHE A 181 -15.03 -1.47 -3.87
C PHE A 181 -16.48 -1.02 -3.67
N ARG A 182 -17.17 -1.65 -2.71
CA ARG A 182 -18.52 -1.23 -2.32
C ARG A 182 -18.46 0.08 -1.51
N LEU A 183 -18.81 1.19 -2.15
CA LEU A 183 -18.77 2.53 -1.55
C LEU A 183 -20.04 2.84 -0.74
N LEU A 184 -21.20 2.39 -1.19
CA LEU A 184 -22.49 2.51 -0.51
C LEU A 184 -23.14 1.12 -0.38
N ASP A 185 -24.23 1.03 0.39
CA ASP A 185 -25.04 -0.18 0.44
C ASP A 185 -25.71 -0.43 -0.93
N GLU A 186 -26.14 -1.67 -1.21
CA GLU A 186 -26.51 -2.09 -2.57
C GLU A 186 -27.60 -1.22 -3.21
N ASP A 187 -28.59 -0.80 -2.43
CA ASP A 187 -29.70 0.06 -2.89
C ASP A 187 -29.21 1.48 -3.24
N ASP A 188 -28.21 1.99 -2.53
CA ASP A 188 -27.67 3.33 -2.71
C ASP A 188 -26.50 3.36 -3.73
N GLN A 189 -25.79 2.25 -3.92
CA GLN A 189 -24.63 2.16 -4.83
C GLN A 189 -25.02 2.38 -6.29
N LEU A 190 -26.25 2.01 -6.69
CA LEU A 190 -26.78 2.23 -8.03
C LEU A 190 -27.03 3.71 -8.35
N SER A 191 -27.15 4.57 -7.33
CA SER A 191 -27.36 6.01 -7.51
C SER A 191 -26.07 6.78 -7.85
N LEU A 192 -24.91 6.13 -7.73
CA LEU A 192 -23.59 6.72 -8.03
C LEU A 192 -23.21 6.68 -9.52
N PHE A 193 -23.98 6.00 -10.36
CA PHE A 193 -23.71 5.79 -11.79
C PHE A 193 -24.81 6.34 -12.69
#